data_AF-W6HZH8-F1
#
_entry.id   AF-W6HZH8-F1
#
_cell.length_a   1.000
_cell.length_b   1.000
_cell.length_c   1.000
_cell.angle_alpha   90.00
_cell.angle_beta   90.00
_cell.angle_gamma   90.00
#
_symmetry.space_group_name_H-M   'P 1'
#
loop_
_entity.id
_entity.type
_entity.pdbx_description
1 polymer ?
#
loop_
_entity_poly.entity_id
_entity_poly.type
_entity_poly.pdbx_seq_one_letter_code
_entity_poly.pdbx_strand_id
1 'polypeptide(L)'
;MSRVTRADRGRWWAAQTLLDLGRLTARWLEGEIGSQPGYQPGYGPDVETEPLVETLARANRAGFLTQCSQPGYQSGDGPDAGAWAQRAAVTGFLEERRATALAAEARKAGFEVILDPPAARVSRFAHPGESWIPVTTLHGELQTSFGGFWTRRRIRRFYGPLCNRTALRAIAGAAQLTIVDPSYATCTDLWDFLDDWARQQGAKVAELDEKRAEERTTTQLLAVLAAAPEATAYLTWAETGPSGYPVVLYLNTVGVLPCEMTRWQIHEQDLPLLRHVPWAENAYLPAFPADQTPAEAMELLSDQVQARTAPTANRGGTPWNTRS
;
A
#
# COMPACT_ATOMS: atom_id res chain seq x y z
N MET A 1 -13.26 14.04 -28.44
CA MET A 1 -12.41 14.16 -27.25
C MET A 1 -12.81 13.08 -26.25
N SER A 2 -11.88 12.19 -25.88
CA SER A 2 -12.12 11.19 -24.85
C SER A 2 -12.39 11.89 -23.50
N ARG A 3 -13.38 11.42 -22.75
CA ARG A 3 -13.70 11.91 -21.40
C ARG A 3 -13.14 10.92 -20.39
N VAL A 4 -12.72 11.41 -19.22
CA VAL A 4 -12.34 10.55 -18.10
C VAL A 4 -13.51 9.60 -17.78
N THR A 5 -13.23 8.30 -17.76
CA THR A 5 -14.25 7.28 -17.49
C THR A 5 -14.81 7.43 -16.08
N ARG A 6 -16.03 6.92 -15.83
CA ARG A 6 -16.61 6.93 -14.47
C ARG A 6 -15.77 6.10 -13.50
N ALA A 7 -15.19 5.00 -13.97
CA ALA A 7 -14.33 4.12 -13.19
C ALA A 7 -13.04 4.84 -12.76
N ASP A 8 -12.33 5.48 -13.70
CA ASP A 8 -11.11 6.23 -13.39
C ASP A 8 -11.40 7.39 -12.45
N ARG A 9 -12.47 8.14 -12.69
CA ARG A 9 -12.92 9.20 -11.79
C ARG A 9 -13.18 8.65 -10.38
N GLY A 10 -13.83 7.51 -10.26
CA GLY A 10 -14.09 6.85 -8.97
C GLY A 10 -12.80 6.48 -8.24
N ARG A 11 -11.81 5.92 -8.96
CA ARG A 11 -10.50 5.56 -8.40
C ARG A 11 -9.76 6.78 -7.84
N TRP A 12 -9.60 7.83 -8.65
CA TRP A 12 -8.93 9.07 -8.22
C TRP A 12 -9.69 9.77 -7.09
N TRP A 13 -11.02 9.75 -7.11
CA TRP A 13 -11.84 10.33 -6.06
C TRP A 13 -11.75 9.55 -4.74
N ALA A 14 -11.49 8.24 -4.78
CA ALA A 14 -11.37 7.40 -3.58
C ALA A 14 -10.01 7.53 -2.88
N ALA A 15 -8.98 8.03 -3.57
CA ALA A 15 -7.65 8.22 -2.98
C ALA A 15 -7.70 9.15 -1.74
N GLN A 16 -6.96 8.79 -0.70
CA GLN A 16 -6.92 9.55 0.56
C GLN A 16 -5.50 9.95 0.96
N THR A 17 -4.50 9.18 0.54
CA THR A 17 -3.09 9.39 0.90
C THR A 17 -2.25 9.69 -0.32
N LEU A 18 -1.03 10.19 -0.08
CA LEU A 18 -0.03 10.38 -1.15
C LEU A 18 0.34 9.03 -1.80
N LEU A 19 0.36 7.96 -1.02
CA LEU A 19 0.66 6.61 -1.51
C LEU A 19 -0.47 6.07 -2.41
N ASP A 20 -1.74 6.33 -2.08
CA ASP A 20 -2.86 5.95 -2.96
C ASP A 20 -2.74 6.63 -4.32
N LEU A 21 -2.41 7.93 -4.31
CA LEU A 21 -2.20 8.70 -5.53
C LEU A 21 -0.99 8.18 -6.32
N GLY A 22 0.11 7.82 -5.65
CA GLY A 22 1.26 7.16 -6.26
C GLY A 22 0.84 5.86 -6.95
N ARG A 23 0.14 4.97 -6.25
CA ARG A 23 -0.37 3.71 -6.82
C ARG A 23 -1.25 3.93 -8.05
N LEU A 24 -2.13 4.92 -8.03
CA LEU A 24 -2.95 5.26 -9.20
C LEU A 24 -2.13 5.84 -10.36
N THR A 25 -1.09 6.62 -10.06
CA THR A 25 -0.16 7.17 -11.05
C THR A 25 0.66 6.05 -11.71
N ALA A 26 1.15 5.08 -10.92
CA ALA A 26 1.82 3.88 -11.43
C ALA A 26 0.92 3.09 -12.39
N ARG A 27 -0.35 2.88 -12.01
CA ARG A 27 -1.32 2.19 -12.87
C ARG A 27 -1.67 2.97 -14.14
N TRP A 28 -1.62 4.30 -14.12
CA TRP A 28 -1.76 5.11 -15.32
C TRP A 28 -0.54 4.99 -16.24
N LEU A 29 0.68 5.02 -15.68
CA LEU A 29 1.92 4.82 -16.42
C LEU A 29 1.93 3.46 -17.14
N GLU A 30 1.41 2.42 -16.49
CA GLU A 30 1.31 1.05 -17.02
C GLU A 30 0.09 0.83 -17.94
N GLY A 31 -0.73 1.86 -18.17
CA GLY A 31 -1.87 1.81 -19.08
C GLY A 31 -3.15 1.17 -18.51
N GLU A 32 -3.19 0.79 -17.23
CA GLU A 32 -4.41 0.26 -16.59
C GLU A 32 -5.49 1.33 -16.33
N ILE A 33 -5.06 2.59 -16.19
CA ILE A 33 -5.92 3.76 -16.00
C ILE A 33 -5.75 4.66 -17.20
N GLY A 34 -6.84 5.02 -17.87
CA GLY A 34 -6.78 5.78 -19.14
C GLY A 34 -6.64 7.28 -18.96
N SER A 35 -6.57 7.81 -17.74
CA SER A 35 -6.45 9.25 -17.46
C SER A 35 -5.88 9.52 -16.08
N GLN A 36 -4.97 10.49 -15.98
CA GLN A 36 -4.49 11.00 -14.70
C GLN A 36 -4.77 12.51 -14.51
N PRO A 37 -4.76 13.01 -13.27
CA PRO A 37 -4.90 14.44 -13.03
C PRO A 37 -3.75 15.24 -13.65
N GLY A 38 -4.09 16.41 -14.21
CA GLY A 38 -3.12 17.31 -14.83
C GLY A 38 -2.72 16.99 -16.27
N TYR A 39 -3.20 15.87 -16.84
CA TYR A 39 -2.96 15.49 -18.23
C TYR A 39 -4.26 15.52 -19.04
N GLN A 40 -4.12 15.51 -20.37
CA GLN A 40 -5.27 15.43 -21.25
C GLN A 40 -6.03 14.10 -21.03
N PRO A 41 -7.37 14.13 -20.83
CA PRO A 41 -8.14 12.91 -20.65
C PRO A 41 -8.02 11.93 -21.83
N GLY A 42 -7.80 10.65 -21.52
CA GLY A 42 -7.68 9.58 -22.51
C GLY A 42 -6.27 9.38 -23.08
N TYR A 43 -5.26 10.04 -22.52
CA TYR A 43 -3.86 9.93 -22.96
C TYR A 43 -3.02 9.24 -21.90
N GLY A 44 -2.13 8.35 -22.36
CA GLY A 44 -1.08 7.75 -21.57
C GLY A 44 0.16 8.65 -21.47
N PRO A 45 1.28 8.13 -20.92
CA PRO A 45 2.54 8.84 -20.94
C PRO A 45 3.02 9.10 -22.38
N ASP A 46 3.82 10.16 -22.57
CA ASP A 46 4.43 10.44 -23.86
C ASP A 46 5.40 9.32 -24.26
N VAL A 47 5.61 9.12 -25.56
CA VAL A 47 6.45 8.02 -26.09
C VAL A 47 7.87 8.05 -25.51
N GLU A 48 8.44 9.23 -25.25
CA GLU A 48 9.76 9.37 -24.62
C GLU A 48 9.82 8.80 -23.19
N THR A 49 8.68 8.64 -22.52
CA THR A 49 8.58 8.10 -21.17
C THR A 49 8.50 6.57 -21.15
N GLU A 50 8.21 5.92 -22.28
CA GLU A 50 8.10 4.45 -22.39
C GLU A 50 9.25 3.69 -21.71
N PRO A 51 10.55 3.99 -21.94
CA PRO A 51 11.65 3.29 -21.27
C PRO A 51 11.73 3.55 -19.75
N LEU A 52 11.02 4.56 -19.24
CA LEU A 52 11.02 4.97 -17.84
C LEU A 52 9.81 4.46 -17.06
N VAL A 53 8.80 3.90 -17.73
CA VAL A 53 7.52 3.53 -17.12
C VAL A 53 7.70 2.65 -15.90
N GLU A 54 8.55 1.62 -15.96
CA GLU A 54 8.77 0.70 -14.85
C GLU A 54 9.37 1.42 -13.63
N THR A 55 10.45 2.17 -13.83
CA THR A 55 11.13 2.93 -12.76
C THR A 55 10.20 3.95 -12.13
N LEU A 56 9.45 4.71 -12.94
CA LEU A 56 8.50 5.71 -12.45
C LEU A 56 7.35 5.04 -11.69
N ALA A 57 6.80 3.94 -12.20
CA ALA A 57 5.75 3.20 -11.51
C ALA A 57 6.25 2.64 -10.16
N ARG A 58 7.49 2.15 -10.09
CA ARG A 58 8.13 1.70 -8.85
C ARG A 58 8.32 2.86 -7.86
N ALA A 59 8.83 4.00 -8.31
CA ALA A 59 9.01 5.19 -7.47
C ALA A 59 7.67 5.70 -6.90
N ASN A 60 6.61 5.69 -7.72
CA ASN A 60 5.27 6.05 -7.30
C ASN A 60 4.71 5.08 -6.23
N ARG A 61 4.89 3.77 -6.41
CA ARG A 61 4.51 2.76 -5.40
C ARG A 61 5.34 2.87 -4.12
N ALA A 62 6.59 3.34 -4.22
CA ALA A 62 7.42 3.67 -3.06
C ALA A 62 6.97 4.97 -2.35
N GLY A 63 6.01 5.71 -2.91
CA GLY A 63 5.41 6.91 -2.32
C GLY A 63 5.98 8.24 -2.83
N PHE A 64 6.83 8.22 -3.87
CA PHE A 64 7.22 9.43 -4.59
C PHE A 64 6.24 9.67 -5.73
N LEU A 65 5.21 10.48 -5.49
CA LEU A 65 4.19 10.82 -6.48
C LEU A 65 4.81 11.69 -7.58
N THR A 66 5.19 11.08 -8.70
CA THR A 66 5.83 11.79 -9.81
C THR A 66 4.80 12.67 -10.53
N GLN A 67 5.19 13.90 -10.83
CA GLN A 67 4.34 14.89 -11.51
C GLN A 67 4.79 15.15 -12.95
N CYS A 68 6.10 15.20 -13.18
CA CYS A 68 6.72 15.38 -14.49
C CYS A 68 8.04 14.62 -14.53
N SER A 69 8.40 14.11 -15.70
CA SER A 69 9.67 13.46 -15.98
C SER A 69 10.06 13.68 -17.43
N GLN A 70 11.35 13.64 -17.73
CA GLN A 70 11.87 13.54 -19.10
C GLN A 70 13.18 12.75 -19.10
N PRO A 71 13.45 11.89 -20.09
CA PRO A 71 14.71 11.15 -20.18
C PRO A 71 15.91 12.08 -20.44
N GLY A 72 17.11 11.57 -20.19
CA GLY A 72 18.33 12.18 -20.70
C GLY A 72 18.50 11.78 -22.17
N TYR A 73 18.68 12.74 -23.05
CA TYR A 73 18.75 12.50 -24.49
C TYR A 73 19.54 13.59 -25.20
N GLN A 74 20.37 13.21 -26.15
CA GLN A 74 21.01 14.14 -27.06
C GLN A 74 20.81 13.66 -28.50
N SER A 75 20.40 14.57 -29.40
CA SER A 75 20.35 14.27 -30.83
C SER A 75 21.72 13.82 -31.33
N GLY A 76 21.76 12.63 -31.94
CA GLY A 76 22.97 11.95 -32.43
C GLY A 76 23.60 12.61 -33.65
N ASP A 77 24.40 11.86 -34.42
CA ASP A 77 25.20 12.40 -35.51
C ASP A 77 24.38 12.98 -36.68
N GLY A 78 24.90 14.03 -37.31
CA GLY A 78 24.28 14.70 -38.46
C GLY A 78 24.40 16.23 -38.41
N PRO A 79 23.82 16.95 -39.38
CA PRO A 79 23.83 18.43 -39.41
C PRO A 79 23.19 19.07 -38.17
N ASP A 80 22.26 18.36 -37.53
CA ASP A 80 21.55 18.78 -36.32
C ASP A 80 22.10 18.09 -35.04
N ALA A 81 23.32 17.54 -35.10
CA ALA A 81 23.92 16.87 -33.95
C ALA A 81 24.06 17.82 -32.76
N GLY A 82 23.62 17.38 -31.58
CA GLY A 82 23.55 18.21 -30.38
C GLY A 82 22.60 19.42 -30.46
N ALA A 83 21.79 19.54 -31.51
CA ALA A 83 20.78 20.61 -31.58
C ALA A 83 19.74 20.44 -30.48
N TRP A 84 19.23 19.23 -30.25
CA TRP A 84 18.28 18.97 -29.17
C TRP A 84 18.97 18.17 -28.06
N ALA A 85 18.96 18.70 -26.85
CA ALA A 85 19.53 18.03 -25.70
C ALA A 85 18.62 18.16 -24.47
N GLN A 86 18.45 17.05 -23.76
CA GLN A 86 17.64 16.89 -22.56
C GLN A 86 18.50 16.30 -21.46
N ARG A 87 18.39 16.89 -20.28
CA ARG A 87 18.87 16.32 -19.02
C ARG A 87 17.80 15.38 -18.48
N ALA A 88 18.20 14.23 -17.96
CA ALA A 88 17.28 13.38 -17.21
C ALA A 88 16.76 14.16 -16.00
N ALA A 89 15.44 14.20 -15.82
CA ALA A 89 14.84 14.97 -14.74
C ALA A 89 13.53 14.36 -14.26
N VAL A 90 13.28 14.46 -12.95
CA VAL A 90 12.00 14.10 -12.34
C VAL A 90 11.60 15.13 -11.29
N THR A 91 10.32 15.47 -11.24
CA THR A 91 9.75 16.28 -10.16
C THR A 91 8.47 15.64 -9.64
N GLY A 92 8.22 15.77 -8.35
CA GLY A 92 7.07 15.15 -7.71
C GLY A 92 6.91 15.53 -6.24
N PHE A 93 6.04 14.79 -5.56
CA PHE A 93 5.69 15.01 -4.17
C PHE A 93 6.05 13.79 -3.32
N LEU A 94 6.67 14.01 -2.17
CA LEU A 94 7.05 12.97 -1.22
C LEU A 94 6.85 13.47 0.21
N GLU A 95 6.61 12.56 1.16
CA GLU A 95 6.59 12.91 2.58
C GLU A 95 7.90 13.63 2.97
N GLU A 96 7.80 14.69 3.76
CA GLU A 96 8.89 15.66 3.94
C GLU A 96 10.19 15.06 4.47
N ARG A 97 10.13 14.16 5.46
CA ARG A 97 11.35 13.51 5.98
C ARG A 97 11.99 12.64 4.91
N ARG A 98 11.19 11.86 4.18
CA ARG A 98 11.67 11.02 3.07
C ARG A 98 12.19 11.84 1.89
N ALA A 99 11.55 12.96 1.56
CA ALA A 99 12.02 13.91 0.56
C ALA A 99 13.37 14.51 0.95
N THR A 100 13.54 14.85 2.22
CA THR A 100 14.82 15.37 2.75
C THR A 100 15.93 14.32 2.65
N ALA A 101 15.64 13.06 3.01
CA ALA A 101 16.60 11.97 2.88
C ALA A 101 16.99 11.69 1.42
N LEU A 102 16.00 11.54 0.53
CA LEU A 102 16.24 11.32 -0.90
C LEU A 102 16.99 12.50 -1.53
N ALA A 103 16.66 13.74 -1.16
CA ALA A 103 17.38 14.92 -1.62
C ALA A 103 18.86 14.92 -1.18
N ALA A 104 19.17 14.45 0.02
CA ALA A 104 20.53 14.33 0.51
C ALA A 104 21.31 13.22 -0.24
N GLU A 105 20.69 12.06 -0.44
CA GLU A 105 21.25 10.95 -1.22
C GLU A 105 21.52 11.36 -2.67
N ALA A 106 20.57 12.04 -3.31
CA ALA A 106 20.70 12.50 -4.69
C ALA A 106 21.83 13.52 -4.85
N ARG A 107 21.96 14.49 -3.94
CA ARG A 107 23.09 15.43 -3.94
C ARG A 107 24.43 14.71 -3.76
N LYS A 108 24.49 13.70 -2.88
CA LYS A 108 25.69 12.88 -2.67
C LYS A 108 26.06 12.09 -3.93
N ALA A 109 25.07 11.66 -4.71
CA ALA A 109 25.26 10.99 -5.99
C ALA A 109 25.62 11.97 -7.15
N GLY A 110 25.66 13.28 -6.90
CA GLY A 110 26.06 14.28 -7.89
C GLY A 110 24.90 14.93 -8.66
N PHE A 111 23.66 14.63 -8.31
CA PHE A 111 22.48 15.23 -8.95
C PHE A 111 22.20 16.65 -8.44
N GLU A 112 21.64 17.49 -9.30
CA GLU A 112 21.09 18.79 -8.91
C GLU A 112 19.71 18.59 -8.28
N VAL A 113 19.45 19.29 -7.16
CA VAL A 113 18.23 19.07 -6.37
C VAL A 113 17.60 20.37 -5.90
N ILE A 114 16.32 20.56 -6.23
CA ILE A 114 15.43 21.54 -5.58
C ILE A 114 14.52 20.78 -4.62
N LEU A 115 14.55 21.17 -3.35
CA LEU A 115 13.63 20.66 -2.33
C LEU A 115 12.82 21.81 -1.78
N ASP A 116 11.53 21.81 -2.09
CA ASP A 116 10.58 22.81 -1.62
C ASP A 116 9.77 22.28 -0.43
N PRO A 117 9.44 23.13 0.56
CA PRO A 117 8.65 22.74 1.71
C PRO A 117 7.20 22.40 1.31
N PRO A 118 6.44 21.72 2.18
CA PRO A 118 5.03 21.48 1.93
C PRO A 118 4.21 22.76 1.67
N ALA A 119 3.38 22.75 0.63
CA ALA A 119 2.52 23.87 0.26
C ALA A 119 1.52 24.28 1.35
N ALA A 120 1.22 23.38 2.29
CA ALA A 120 0.40 23.66 3.46
C ALA A 120 1.10 24.56 4.49
N ARG A 121 2.45 24.62 4.51
CA ARG A 121 3.24 25.43 5.45
C ARG A 121 3.62 26.81 4.91
N VAL A 122 3.47 27.00 3.61
CA VAL A 122 3.80 28.25 2.95
C VAL A 122 2.60 29.20 3.03
N SER A 123 2.82 30.39 3.59
CA SER A 123 1.81 31.45 3.63
C SER A 123 1.35 31.79 2.21
N ARG A 124 0.06 32.08 2.01
CA ARG A 124 -0.47 32.49 0.69
C ARG A 124 0.17 33.77 0.14
N PHE A 125 0.88 34.52 0.98
CA PHE A 125 1.56 35.78 0.65
C PHE A 125 3.09 35.65 0.59
N ALA A 126 3.63 34.49 0.96
CA ALA A 126 5.05 34.19 0.84
C ALA A 126 5.18 33.12 -0.24
N HIS A 127 5.84 33.45 -1.34
CA HIS A 127 6.22 32.45 -2.32
C HIS A 127 7.68 32.10 -2.06
N PRO A 128 8.03 30.83 -1.79
CA PRO A 128 9.40 30.38 -1.94
C PRO A 128 9.86 30.84 -3.32
N GLY A 129 11.08 31.37 -3.41
CA GLY A 129 11.62 31.83 -4.68
C GLY A 129 11.44 30.74 -5.75
N GLU A 130 11.03 31.15 -6.95
CA GLU A 130 10.84 30.22 -8.06
C GLU A 130 12.20 29.70 -8.53
N SER A 131 12.64 28.60 -7.92
CA SER A 131 13.86 27.91 -8.32
C SER A 131 13.54 26.99 -9.48
N TRP A 132 14.30 27.12 -10.56
CA TRP A 132 14.17 26.32 -11.78
C TRP A 132 15.55 25.85 -12.22
N ILE A 133 15.64 24.59 -12.65
CA ILE A 133 16.84 24.03 -13.28
C ILE A 133 16.55 23.87 -14.78
N PRO A 134 17.32 24.49 -15.68
CA PRO A 134 17.29 24.22 -17.11
C PRO A 134 17.49 22.73 -17.40
N VAL A 135 16.59 22.12 -18.18
CA VAL A 135 16.67 20.69 -18.51
C VAL A 135 16.60 20.38 -20.00
N THR A 136 16.15 21.30 -20.85
CA THR A 136 16.11 21.06 -22.30
C THR A 136 16.64 22.27 -23.05
N THR A 137 17.48 22.02 -24.05
CA THR A 137 17.97 23.03 -24.99
C THR A 137 17.68 22.65 -26.43
N LEU A 138 17.45 23.66 -27.27
CA LEU A 138 17.38 23.57 -28.72
C LEU A 138 18.37 24.59 -29.30
N HIS A 139 19.37 24.14 -30.05
CA HIS A 139 20.48 24.95 -30.56
C HIS A 139 21.17 25.78 -29.46
N GLY A 140 21.28 25.21 -28.26
CA GLY A 140 21.84 25.89 -27.08
C GLY A 140 20.87 26.86 -26.37
N GLU A 141 19.68 27.10 -26.92
CA GLU A 141 18.67 27.94 -26.29
C GLU A 141 17.78 27.13 -25.35
N LEU A 142 17.51 27.67 -24.15
CA LEU A 142 16.66 27.05 -23.14
C LEU A 142 15.22 26.89 -23.64
N GLN A 143 14.71 25.65 -23.62
CA GLN A 143 13.34 25.32 -23.97
C GLN A 143 12.47 25.02 -22.74
N THR A 144 12.97 24.18 -21.82
CA THR A 144 12.22 23.79 -20.62
C THR A 144 13.10 23.72 -19.38
N SER A 145 12.45 23.91 -18.23
CA SER A 145 13.07 23.84 -16.92
C SER A 145 12.18 23.04 -15.96
N PHE A 146 12.81 22.35 -15.01
CA PHE A 146 12.13 21.65 -13.92
C PHE A 146 12.28 22.41 -12.61
N GLY A 147 11.40 22.14 -11.65
CA GLY A 147 11.29 22.90 -10.41
C GLY A 147 10.01 23.72 -10.38
N GLY A 148 10.10 24.91 -9.78
CA GLY A 148 8.97 25.82 -9.62
C GLY A 148 7.97 25.31 -8.59
N PHE A 149 7.90 26.02 -7.47
CA PHE A 149 7.06 25.64 -6.35
C PHE A 149 5.55 25.54 -6.68
N TRP A 150 4.92 24.40 -6.39
CA TRP A 150 3.48 24.21 -6.56
C TRP A 150 2.69 24.70 -5.35
N THR A 151 2.13 25.90 -5.47
CA THR A 151 1.17 26.41 -4.47
C THR A 151 -0.07 25.53 -4.34
N ARG A 152 -0.78 25.63 -3.21
CA ARG A 152 -2.10 24.97 -3.00
C ARG A 152 -3.10 25.27 -4.13
N ARG A 153 -3.03 26.48 -4.72
CA ARG A 153 -3.87 26.88 -5.86
C ARG A 153 -3.52 26.06 -7.11
N ARG A 154 -2.23 25.86 -7.39
CA ARG A 154 -1.75 25.04 -8.51
C ARG A 154 -2.14 23.58 -8.30
N ILE A 155 -1.87 23.02 -7.12
CA ILE A 155 -2.30 21.65 -6.76
C ILE A 155 -3.81 21.46 -7.00
N ARG A 156 -4.65 22.37 -6.49
CA ARG A 156 -6.10 22.31 -6.70
C ARG A 156 -6.50 22.41 -8.19
N ARG A 157 -5.80 23.22 -8.98
CA ARG A 157 -6.08 23.38 -10.42
C ARG A 157 -5.84 22.08 -11.17
N PHE A 158 -4.72 21.40 -10.91
CA PHE A 158 -4.32 20.19 -11.65
C PHE A 158 -4.97 18.91 -11.11
N TYR A 159 -5.05 18.76 -9.78
CA TYR A 159 -5.59 17.54 -9.15
C TYR A 159 -7.08 17.62 -8.80
N GLY A 160 -7.61 18.82 -8.52
CA GLY A 160 -8.98 19.00 -8.05
C GLY A 160 -10.11 18.52 -8.97
N PRO A 161 -9.96 18.46 -10.31
CA PRO A 161 -10.99 17.91 -11.18
C PRO A 161 -11.28 16.41 -10.98
N LEU A 162 -10.33 15.66 -10.39
CA LEU A 162 -10.44 14.20 -10.20
C LEU A 162 -10.27 13.75 -8.74
N CYS A 163 -9.55 14.52 -7.92
CA CYS A 163 -9.24 14.16 -6.55
C CYS A 163 -10.12 14.88 -5.52
N ASN A 164 -10.46 14.20 -4.43
CA ASN A 164 -11.22 14.77 -3.32
C ASN A 164 -10.35 15.72 -2.46
N ARG A 165 -10.97 16.40 -1.48
CA ARG A 165 -10.26 17.34 -0.58
C ARG A 165 -9.18 16.68 0.29
N THR A 166 -9.36 15.42 0.68
CA THR A 166 -8.40 14.65 1.49
C THR A 166 -7.13 14.38 0.68
N ALA A 167 -7.26 13.90 -0.55
CA ALA A 167 -6.13 13.73 -1.48
C ALA A 167 -5.41 15.06 -1.74
N LEU A 168 -6.13 16.15 -1.97
CA LEU A 168 -5.52 17.48 -2.15
C LEU A 168 -4.74 17.95 -0.91
N ARG A 169 -5.22 17.62 0.29
CA ARG A 169 -4.48 17.91 1.55
C ARG A 169 -3.24 17.03 1.67
N ALA A 170 -3.30 15.77 1.25
CA ALA A 170 -2.14 14.88 1.25
C ALA A 170 -1.02 15.43 0.35
N ILE A 171 -1.34 15.84 -0.89
CA ILE A 171 -0.36 16.46 -1.79
C ILE A 171 0.18 17.78 -1.20
N ALA A 172 -0.71 18.65 -0.71
CA ALA A 172 -0.28 19.92 -0.14
C ALA A 172 0.55 19.78 1.16
N GLY A 173 0.41 18.66 1.87
CA GLY A 173 1.21 18.32 3.05
C GLY A 173 2.54 17.65 2.74
N ALA A 174 2.79 17.26 1.49
CA ALA A 174 4.04 16.67 1.03
C ALA A 174 5.03 17.75 0.57
N ALA A 175 6.33 17.47 0.72
CA ALA A 175 7.38 18.29 0.13
C ALA A 175 7.43 18.05 -1.38
N GLN A 176 7.79 19.07 -2.15
CA GLN A 176 8.03 18.93 -3.58
C GLN A 176 9.54 18.76 -3.81
N LEU A 177 9.90 17.75 -4.58
CA LEU A 177 11.29 17.39 -4.84
C LEU A 177 11.51 17.32 -6.35
N THR A 178 12.54 18.00 -6.81
CA THR A 178 13.05 17.93 -8.19
C THR A 178 14.48 17.42 -8.15
N ILE A 179 14.77 16.41 -8.96
CA ILE A 179 16.11 15.83 -9.12
C ILE A 179 16.45 15.87 -10.61
N VAL A 180 17.63 16.36 -10.94
CA VAL A 180 18.09 16.53 -12.31
C VAL A 180 19.51 16.00 -12.44
N ASP A 181 19.75 15.20 -13.47
CA ASP A 181 21.10 14.80 -13.90
C ASP A 181 21.86 16.00 -14.48
N PRO A 182 23.08 16.34 -14.04
CA PRO A 182 23.88 17.42 -14.64
C PRO A 182 24.17 17.23 -16.13
N SER A 183 24.14 15.99 -16.63
CA SER A 183 24.50 15.66 -18.00
C SER A 183 23.36 15.92 -19.00
N TYR A 184 23.71 16.55 -20.12
CA TYR A 184 22.86 16.63 -21.32
C TYR A 184 23.04 15.42 -22.25
N ALA A 185 23.90 14.47 -21.90
CA ALA A 185 24.09 13.26 -22.68
C ALA A 185 22.94 12.28 -22.45
N THR A 186 22.77 11.35 -23.41
CA THR A 186 21.95 10.16 -23.20
C THR A 186 22.53 9.35 -22.03
N CYS A 187 21.83 9.31 -20.90
CA CYS A 187 22.27 8.67 -19.66
C CYS A 187 21.11 8.05 -18.88
N THR A 188 21.42 7.01 -18.09
CA THR A 188 20.45 6.31 -17.22
C THR A 188 20.70 6.53 -15.73
N ASP A 189 21.77 7.23 -15.35
CA ASP A 189 22.25 7.34 -13.97
C ASP A 189 21.17 7.80 -12.99
N LEU A 190 20.40 8.85 -13.32
CA LEU A 190 19.26 9.29 -12.52
C LEU A 190 18.21 8.19 -12.31
N TRP A 191 17.92 7.44 -13.36
CA TRP A 191 16.88 6.42 -13.36
C TRP A 191 17.30 5.17 -12.60
N ASP A 192 18.55 4.74 -12.78
CA ASP A 192 19.15 3.65 -12.03
C ASP A 192 19.19 3.98 -10.53
N PHE A 193 19.62 5.20 -10.18
CA PHE A 193 19.56 5.72 -8.82
C PHE A 193 18.14 5.69 -8.23
N LEU A 194 17.16 6.16 -9.01
CA LEU A 194 15.77 6.24 -8.54
C LEU A 194 15.14 4.85 -8.40
N ASP A 195 15.46 3.91 -9.29
CA ASP A 195 14.97 2.53 -9.23
C ASP A 195 15.51 1.80 -7.99
N ASP A 196 16.82 1.94 -7.72
CA ASP A 196 17.44 1.37 -6.52
C ASP A 196 16.85 1.95 -5.23
N TRP A 197 16.68 3.27 -5.17
CA TRP A 197 15.97 3.91 -4.06
C TRP A 197 14.55 3.33 -3.93
N ALA A 198 13.80 3.25 -5.03
CA ALA A 198 12.42 2.79 -5.02
C ALA A 198 12.30 1.32 -4.59
N ARG A 199 13.24 0.45 -4.96
CA ARG A 199 13.30 -0.95 -4.47
C ARG A 199 13.48 -1.00 -2.95
N GLN A 200 14.44 -0.25 -2.43
CA GLN A 200 14.71 -0.20 -0.97
C GLN A 200 13.51 0.34 -0.19
N GLN A 201 12.82 1.35 -0.73
CA GLN A 201 11.65 1.92 -0.11
C GLN A 201 10.39 1.06 -0.26
N GLY A 202 10.22 0.41 -1.41
CA GLY A 202 9.08 -0.47 -1.68
C GLY A 202 9.01 -1.64 -0.70
N ALA A 203 10.16 -2.22 -0.34
CA ALA A 203 10.23 -3.25 0.70
C ALA A 203 9.69 -2.75 2.05
N LYS A 204 10.11 -1.54 2.47
CA LYS A 204 9.64 -0.92 3.72
C LYS A 204 8.15 -0.58 3.70
N VAL A 205 7.63 -0.12 2.54
CA VAL A 205 6.20 0.18 2.38
C VAL A 205 5.38 -1.10 2.43
N ALA A 206 5.83 -2.18 1.80
CA ALA A 206 5.15 -3.47 1.83
C ALA A 206 5.06 -4.01 3.26
N GLU A 207 6.17 -4.00 4.01
CA GLU A 207 6.23 -4.40 5.41
C GLU A 207 5.25 -3.58 6.29
N LEU A 208 5.19 -2.26 6.08
CA LEU A 208 4.25 -1.40 6.82
C LEU A 208 2.78 -1.64 6.45
N ASP A 209 2.49 -1.91 5.18
CA ASP A 209 1.13 -2.18 4.73
C ASP A 209 0.64 -3.55 5.22
N GLU A 210 1.51 -4.55 5.27
CA GLU A 210 1.21 -5.85 5.88
C GLU A 210 0.89 -5.69 7.37
N LYS A 211 1.76 -5.02 8.12
CA LYS A 211 1.50 -4.72 9.54
C LYS A 211 0.20 -3.94 9.76
N ARG A 212 -0.11 -2.97 8.90
CA ARG A 212 -1.38 -2.22 8.96
C ARG A 212 -2.58 -3.07 8.58
N ALA A 213 -2.43 -4.01 7.66
CA ALA A 213 -3.49 -4.95 7.30
C ALA A 213 -3.79 -5.88 8.49
N GLU A 214 -2.75 -6.36 9.18
CA GLU A 214 -2.89 -7.09 10.44
C GLU A 214 -3.61 -6.24 11.50
N GLU A 215 -3.15 -5.02 11.79
CA GLU A 215 -3.77 -4.11 12.77
C GLU A 215 -5.24 -3.77 12.45
N ARG A 216 -5.57 -3.57 11.16
CA ARG A 216 -6.95 -3.35 10.70
C ARG A 216 -7.82 -4.57 10.89
N THR A 217 -7.28 -5.76 10.63
CA THR A 217 -7.98 -7.04 10.85
C THR A 217 -8.31 -7.19 12.32
N THR A 218 -7.35 -6.93 13.22
CA THR A 218 -7.54 -6.96 14.67
C THR A 218 -8.58 -5.93 15.14
N THR A 219 -8.55 -4.70 14.59
CA THR A 219 -9.54 -3.65 14.93
C THR A 219 -10.95 -3.99 14.44
N GLN A 220 -11.08 -4.51 13.21
CA GLN A 220 -12.37 -4.95 12.66
C GLN A 220 -12.93 -6.11 13.47
N LEU A 221 -12.07 -7.04 13.90
CA LEU A 221 -12.45 -8.18 14.70
C LEU A 221 -12.99 -7.77 16.08
N LEU A 222 -12.32 -6.84 16.76
CA LEU A 222 -12.82 -6.28 18.02
C LEU A 222 -14.16 -5.55 17.85
N ALA A 223 -14.35 -4.84 16.73
CA ALA A 223 -15.61 -4.17 16.44
C ALA A 223 -16.77 -5.16 16.18
N VAL A 224 -16.51 -6.27 15.49
CA VAL A 224 -17.50 -7.32 15.24
C VAL A 224 -17.89 -8.00 16.55
N LEU A 225 -16.92 -8.37 17.40
CA LEU A 225 -17.19 -8.96 18.71
C LEU A 225 -18.01 -8.02 19.62
N ALA A 226 -17.71 -6.72 19.60
CA ALA A 226 -18.46 -5.73 20.38
C ALA A 226 -19.90 -5.50 19.86
N ALA A 227 -20.14 -5.67 18.55
CA ALA A 227 -21.43 -5.42 17.93
C ALA A 227 -22.39 -6.63 17.96
N ALA A 228 -21.87 -7.84 18.19
CA ALA A 228 -22.64 -9.08 18.22
C ALA A 228 -22.39 -9.82 19.54
N PRO A 229 -23.01 -9.39 20.66
CA PRO A 229 -22.80 -10.01 21.97
C PRO A 229 -23.23 -11.49 22.03
N GLU A 230 -24.11 -11.91 21.12
CA GLU A 230 -24.57 -13.30 20.97
C GLU A 230 -23.65 -14.16 20.09
N ALA A 231 -22.62 -13.56 19.46
CA ALA A 231 -21.70 -14.30 18.60
C ALA A 231 -20.79 -15.21 19.45
N THR A 232 -20.66 -16.47 19.04
CA THR A 232 -19.74 -17.40 19.67
C THR A 232 -18.38 -17.28 18.99
N ALA A 233 -17.34 -16.98 19.76
CA ALA A 233 -15.96 -16.94 19.29
C ALA A 233 -15.11 -17.89 20.13
N TYR A 234 -14.16 -18.58 19.48
CA TYR A 234 -13.17 -19.39 20.19
C TYR A 234 -11.81 -19.37 19.47
N LEU A 235 -10.75 -19.40 20.28
CA LEU A 235 -9.37 -19.54 19.82
C LEU A 235 -8.99 -21.01 19.78
N THR A 236 -8.21 -21.42 18.79
CA THR A 236 -7.61 -22.76 18.75
C THR A 236 -6.23 -22.70 18.12
N TRP A 237 -5.41 -23.72 18.39
CA TRP A 237 -4.10 -23.82 17.77
C TRP A 237 -4.26 -24.22 16.30
N ALA A 238 -3.51 -23.57 15.41
CA ALA A 238 -3.45 -24.00 14.02
C ALA A 238 -2.74 -25.36 13.95
N GLU A 239 -3.37 -26.38 13.34
CA GLU A 239 -2.66 -27.58 12.90
C GLU A 239 -1.68 -27.16 11.78
N THR A 240 -0.47 -26.78 12.17
CA THR A 240 0.75 -26.54 11.36
C THR A 240 0.49 -26.25 9.88
N GLY A 241 0.12 -25.00 9.57
CA GLY A 241 0.19 -24.46 8.21
C GLY A 241 1.52 -23.71 7.98
N PRO A 242 1.95 -23.52 6.71
CA PRO A 242 3.25 -22.94 6.35
C PRO A 242 3.45 -21.45 6.75
N SER A 243 2.47 -20.83 7.41
CA SER A 243 2.42 -19.39 7.66
C SER A 243 2.94 -18.94 9.03
N GLY A 244 3.45 -19.82 9.90
CA GLY A 244 4.08 -19.43 11.17
C GLY A 244 3.16 -18.83 12.25
N TYR A 245 1.87 -18.64 11.99
CA TYR A 245 0.89 -18.17 12.96
C TYR A 245 0.30 -19.34 13.77
N PRO A 246 0.51 -19.41 15.10
CA PRO A 246 0.14 -20.57 15.88
C PRO A 246 -1.35 -20.59 16.29
N VAL A 247 -2.08 -19.47 16.16
CA VAL A 247 -3.44 -19.33 16.71
C VAL A 247 -4.44 -18.89 15.65
N VAL A 248 -5.62 -19.50 15.68
CA VAL A 248 -6.75 -19.21 14.80
C VAL A 248 -7.96 -18.84 15.66
N LEU A 249 -8.65 -17.77 15.27
CA LEU A 249 -9.95 -17.41 15.81
C LEU A 249 -11.05 -17.87 14.86
N TYR A 250 -12.03 -18.59 15.40
CA TYR A 250 -13.29 -18.89 14.74
C TYR A 250 -14.39 -18.01 15.32
N LEU A 251 -15.22 -17.43 14.46
CA LEU A 251 -16.41 -16.69 14.86
C LEU A 251 -17.64 -17.24 14.16
N ASN A 252 -18.68 -17.47 14.95
CA ASN A 252 -20.02 -17.76 14.50
C ASN A 252 -20.93 -16.58 14.89
N THR A 253 -21.33 -15.78 13.90
CA THR A 253 -22.15 -14.58 14.09
C THR A 253 -23.66 -14.85 14.08
N VAL A 254 -24.09 -16.06 13.72
CA VAL A 254 -25.51 -16.36 13.43
C VAL A 254 -26.11 -17.41 14.37
N GLY A 255 -25.32 -18.02 15.25
CA GLY A 255 -25.80 -19.07 16.18
C GLY A 255 -26.31 -20.34 15.47
N VAL A 256 -26.30 -20.41 14.14
CA VAL A 256 -26.94 -21.47 13.36
C VAL A 256 -25.93 -22.04 12.36
N LEU A 257 -25.52 -23.28 12.65
CA LEU A 257 -24.76 -24.23 11.82
C LEU A 257 -23.25 -23.94 11.56
N PRO A 258 -22.41 -24.99 11.55
CA PRO A 258 -20.95 -24.91 11.44
C PRO A 258 -20.44 -24.57 10.04
N CYS A 259 -21.31 -24.37 9.06
CA CYS A 259 -20.95 -24.16 7.66
C CYS A 259 -20.61 -22.70 7.30
N GLU A 260 -20.82 -21.73 8.19
CA GLU A 260 -20.47 -20.31 7.97
C GLU A 260 -19.53 -19.75 9.06
N MET A 261 -18.61 -20.56 9.57
CA MET A 261 -17.58 -20.05 10.47
C MET A 261 -16.55 -19.24 9.69
N THR A 262 -16.37 -17.98 10.08
CA THR A 262 -15.26 -17.19 9.52
C THR A 262 -14.00 -17.48 10.33
N ARG A 263 -12.92 -17.80 9.62
CA ARG A 263 -11.62 -18.15 10.18
C ARG A 263 -10.65 -16.98 10.02
N TRP A 264 -10.00 -16.58 11.12
CA TRP A 264 -8.93 -15.58 11.09
C TRP A 264 -7.66 -16.10 11.74
N GLN A 265 -6.51 -15.83 11.12
CA GLN A 265 -5.21 -16.04 11.75
C GLN A 265 -4.94 -14.89 12.71
N ILE A 266 -4.47 -15.23 13.92
CA ILE A 266 -4.21 -14.27 14.99
C ILE A 266 -2.70 -14.23 15.25
N HIS A 267 -2.13 -13.02 15.28
CA HIS A 267 -0.76 -12.81 15.67
C HIS A 267 -0.61 -12.91 17.20
N GLU A 268 0.49 -13.48 17.69
CA GLU A 268 0.76 -13.65 19.13
C GLU A 268 0.64 -12.35 19.93
N GLN A 269 1.08 -11.21 19.38
CA GLN A 269 1.00 -9.89 19.99
C GLN A 269 -0.44 -9.41 20.27
N ASP A 270 -1.44 -9.97 19.56
CA ASP A 270 -2.85 -9.61 19.69
C ASP A 270 -3.60 -10.51 20.68
N LEU A 271 -3.00 -11.60 21.15
CA LEU A 271 -3.61 -12.50 22.15
C LEU A 271 -4.06 -11.77 23.44
N PRO A 272 -3.33 -10.77 23.98
CA PRO A 272 -3.80 -10.01 25.14
C PRO A 272 -5.13 -9.24 24.92
N LEU A 273 -5.47 -8.91 23.66
CA LEU A 273 -6.73 -8.26 23.29
C LEU A 273 -7.89 -9.26 23.26
N LEU A 274 -7.59 -10.54 23.03
CA LEU A 274 -8.56 -11.64 22.94
C LEU A 274 -8.61 -12.50 24.21
N ARG A 275 -8.05 -12.02 25.33
CA ARG A 275 -8.02 -12.76 26.62
C ARG A 275 -9.38 -13.22 27.15
N HIS A 276 -10.47 -12.63 26.65
CA HIS A 276 -11.84 -12.95 27.03
C HIS A 276 -12.50 -13.97 26.09
N VAL A 277 -11.85 -14.32 24.97
CA VAL A 277 -12.31 -15.35 24.03
C VAL A 277 -11.83 -16.72 24.54
N PRO A 278 -12.73 -17.71 24.70
CA PRO A 278 -12.36 -19.03 25.20
C PRO A 278 -11.44 -19.79 24.24
N TRP A 279 -10.56 -20.61 24.78
CA TRP A 279 -9.73 -21.55 24.02
C TRP A 279 -10.46 -22.89 23.83
N ALA A 280 -10.42 -23.42 22.62
CA ALA A 280 -10.88 -24.77 22.28
C ALA A 280 -9.66 -25.65 21.98
N GLU A 281 -9.44 -26.68 22.80
CA GLU A 281 -8.31 -27.61 22.65
C GLU A 281 -8.44 -28.52 21.42
N ASN A 282 -9.65 -28.71 20.88
CA ASN A 282 -9.92 -29.46 19.66
C ASN A 282 -11.07 -28.82 18.88
N ALA A 283 -10.81 -28.27 17.69
CA ALA A 283 -11.80 -27.56 16.87
C ALA A 283 -12.86 -28.47 16.20
N TYR A 284 -13.00 -29.71 16.65
CA TYR A 284 -14.11 -30.60 16.28
C TYR A 284 -15.23 -30.46 17.30
N LEU A 285 -15.80 -29.26 17.41
CA LEU A 285 -17.05 -29.07 18.15
C LEU A 285 -18.22 -29.37 17.20
N PRO A 286 -19.09 -30.35 17.49
CA PRO A 286 -20.36 -30.46 16.79
C PRO A 286 -21.17 -29.19 17.09
N ALA A 287 -21.87 -28.70 16.07
CA ALA A 287 -22.74 -27.53 16.14
C ALA A 287 -23.54 -27.47 17.44
N PHE A 288 -23.34 -26.43 18.24
CA PHE A 288 -24.21 -26.18 19.38
C PHE A 288 -25.61 -25.75 18.88
N PRO A 289 -26.70 -26.26 19.46
CA PRO A 289 -28.03 -25.71 19.27
C PRO A 289 -28.08 -24.25 19.74
N ALA A 290 -28.74 -23.38 18.96
CA ALA A 290 -28.79 -21.93 19.17
C ALA A 290 -29.55 -21.48 20.44
N ASP A 291 -30.19 -22.40 21.15
CA ASP A 291 -31.14 -22.15 22.22
C ASP A 291 -30.60 -22.43 23.63
N GLN A 292 -29.34 -22.84 23.77
CA GLN A 292 -28.75 -23.10 25.09
C GLN A 292 -28.03 -21.88 25.67
N THR A 293 -28.21 -21.69 26.97
CA THR A 293 -27.51 -20.67 27.76
C THR A 293 -26.04 -21.06 27.98
N PRO A 294 -25.14 -20.09 28.24
CA PRO A 294 -23.72 -20.37 28.53
C PRO A 294 -23.50 -21.35 29.69
N ALA A 295 -24.43 -21.41 30.65
CA ALA A 295 -24.38 -22.36 31.77
C ALA A 295 -24.69 -23.80 31.33
N GLU A 296 -25.70 -23.98 30.48
CA GLU A 296 -26.09 -25.30 29.93
C GLU A 296 -25.00 -25.85 29.00
N ALA A 297 -24.36 -25.00 28.20
CA ALA A 297 -23.22 -25.40 27.37
C ALA A 297 -22.01 -25.86 28.20
N MET A 298 -21.74 -25.19 29.33
CA MET A 298 -20.67 -25.57 30.26
C MET A 298 -20.97 -26.85 31.03
N GLU A 299 -22.24 -27.09 31.38
CA GLU A 299 -22.70 -28.33 32.02
C GLU A 299 -22.58 -29.53 31.06
N LEU A 300 -22.96 -29.36 29.79
CA LEU A 300 -22.82 -30.38 28.74
C LEU A 300 -21.34 -30.73 28.46
N LEU A 301 -20.45 -29.75 28.51
CA LEU A 301 -19.00 -29.96 28.40
C LEU A 301 -18.44 -30.68 29.64
N SER A 302 -18.90 -30.34 30.84
CA SER A 302 -18.50 -31.01 32.07
C SER A 302 -18.92 -32.49 32.09
N ASP A 303 -20.14 -32.80 31.64
CA ASP A 303 -20.65 -34.17 31.56
C ASP A 303 -19.90 -35.04 30.53
N GLN A 304 -19.50 -34.47 29.39
CA GLN A 304 -18.71 -35.21 28.39
C GLN A 304 -17.26 -35.44 28.80
N VAL A 305 -16.68 -34.52 29.59
CA VAL A 305 -15.34 -34.69 30.19
C VAL A 305 -15.36 -35.77 31.28
N GLN A 306 -16.42 -35.82 32.09
CA GLN A 306 -16.61 -36.89 33.09
C GLN A 306 -16.88 -38.26 32.44
N ALA A 307 -17.62 -38.33 31.34
CA ALA A 307 -17.85 -39.57 30.60
C ALA A 307 -16.58 -40.21 30.01
N ARG A 308 -15.48 -39.46 29.89
CA ARG A 308 -14.18 -39.95 29.39
C ARG A 308 -13.13 -40.16 30.48
N THR A 309 -13.49 -39.99 31.75
CA THR A 309 -12.58 -40.18 32.89
C THR A 309 -13.18 -41.14 33.93
N ALA A 310 -13.37 -42.40 33.52
CA ALA A 310 -13.52 -43.54 34.43
C ALA A 310 -12.85 -44.79 33.81
N PRO A 311 -12.32 -45.72 34.63
CA PRO A 311 -10.97 -46.24 34.44
C PRO A 311 -10.87 -47.51 33.58
N THR A 312 -9.70 -47.67 32.96
CA THR A 312 -9.18 -48.94 32.41
C THR A 312 -9.16 -50.02 33.49
N ALA A 313 -10.19 -50.86 33.52
CA ALA A 313 -10.19 -52.12 34.25
C ALA A 313 -10.22 -53.30 33.28
N ASN A 314 -9.11 -54.04 33.28
CA ASN A 314 -8.95 -55.44 32.89
C ASN A 314 -10.26 -56.25 32.78
N ARG A 315 -10.45 -56.93 31.64
CA ARG A 315 -10.67 -58.39 31.50
C ARG A 315 -11.23 -58.73 30.11
N GLY A 316 -10.59 -59.70 29.44
CA GLY A 316 -11.33 -60.71 28.68
C GLY A 316 -10.75 -61.11 27.33
N GLY A 317 -9.93 -62.16 27.30
CA GLY A 317 -9.89 -63.13 26.20
C GLY A 317 -9.98 -64.51 26.83
N THR A 318 -11.18 -65.03 27.09
CA THR A 318 -12.07 -65.87 26.25
C THR A 318 -11.93 -67.35 26.58
N PRO A 319 -13.01 -68.02 27.02
CA PRO A 319 -13.12 -69.46 27.00
C PRO A 319 -13.93 -69.94 25.78
N TRP A 320 -13.64 -71.17 25.36
CA TRP A 320 -14.37 -72.05 24.44
C TRP A 320 -14.06 -71.96 22.94
N ASN A 321 -13.27 -72.94 22.48
CA ASN A 321 -13.69 -73.75 21.34
C ASN A 321 -13.27 -75.22 21.51
N THR A 322 -14.15 -76.10 21.06
CA THR A 322 -14.26 -77.54 21.35
C THR A 322 -13.54 -78.46 20.35
N ARG A 323 -13.09 -79.62 20.86
CA ARG A 323 -13.00 -80.98 20.26
C ARG A 323 -12.05 -81.27 19.08
N SER A 324 -11.43 -82.44 19.24
CA SER A 324 -10.57 -83.27 18.35
C SER A 324 -9.08 -82.95 18.43
#